data_AF-A0A2K3NFI1-F1
#
_entry.id   AF-A0A2K3NFI1-F1
#
_cell.length_a   1.000
_cell.length_b   1.000
_cell.length_c   1.000
_cell.angle_alpha   90.00
_cell.angle_beta   90.00
_cell.angle_gamma   90.00
#
_symmetry.space_group_name_H-M   'P 1'
#
loop_
_entity.id
_entity.type
_entity.pdbx_description
1 polymer ?
#
loop_
_entity_poly.entity_id
_entity_poly.type
_entity_poly.pdbx_seq_one_letter_code
_entity_poly.pdbx_strand_id
1 'polypeptide(L)'
;FGMLIQYLFEKYPNPDDVNESDIGDLQAFYKASKLKFDSDPTFKLNAQQSVVKLQGGDPKYLKAWKQICDISRTEFNKVYQRLGIRLEEMPESFFNPYIPPTLEKLEKLGLIEDSEGARVIFVEGVDIPLIAVKRDGGYNYFSTDLASLWYRLNVEKLDWNIYVTDVGQWQHFDMLFKAFRRAGWLPKDENEYPICTHVGFGLVLGDDGKRFRSRSSETVRLVDLLDEAKKRAKDALLERENAKDWSEEEIEKTSEAIGYGAVKYADLKINRTTNYTFNFDQMLNDKVHILFSNARQVTIEKLVCNH
;
A
#
# COMPACT_ATOMS: atom_id res chain seq x y z
N PHE A 1 12.61 9.64 1.15
CA PHE A 1 13.56 9.30 2.25
C PHE A 1 14.55 10.39 2.60
N GLY A 2 15.21 11.08 1.66
CA GLY A 2 16.24 12.09 1.97
C GLY A 2 15.83 13.15 3.00
N MET A 3 14.65 13.76 2.85
CA MET A 3 14.13 14.73 3.83
C MET A 3 13.89 14.13 5.23
N LEU A 4 13.44 12.87 5.30
CA LEU A 4 13.19 12.20 6.58
C LEU A 4 14.51 11.91 7.28
N ILE A 5 15.52 11.45 6.55
CA ILE A 5 16.86 11.17 7.08
C ILE A 5 17.54 12.46 7.55
N GLN A 6 17.48 13.53 6.75
CA GLN A 6 18.03 14.82 7.15
C GLN A 6 17.32 15.37 8.39
N TYR A 7 15.99 15.29 8.43
CA TYR A 7 15.21 15.72 9.59
C TYR A 7 15.54 14.90 10.83
N LEU A 8 15.77 13.59 10.67
CA LEU A 8 16.19 12.69 11.73
C LEU A 8 17.53 13.14 12.33
N PHE A 9 18.53 13.41 11.49
CA PHE A 9 19.84 13.85 11.97
C PHE A 9 19.83 15.23 12.64
N GLU A 10 18.94 16.13 12.23
CA GLU A 10 18.79 17.42 12.90
C GLU A 10 18.10 17.31 14.26
N LYS A 11 17.11 16.42 14.38
CA LYS A 11 16.41 16.18 15.65
C LYS A 11 17.22 15.33 16.63
N TYR A 12 17.96 14.36 16.10
CA TYR A 12 18.74 13.38 16.85
C TYR A 12 20.16 13.32 16.26
N PRO A 13 21.07 14.19 16.75
CA PRO A 13 22.44 14.25 16.25
C PRO A 13 23.19 12.92 16.39
N ASN A 14 22.79 12.09 17.36
CA ASN A 14 23.27 10.74 17.54
C ASN A 14 22.20 9.73 17.07
N PRO A 15 22.41 9.03 15.94
CA PRO A 15 21.45 8.06 15.39
C PRO A 15 21.23 6.84 16.29
N ASP A 16 22.13 6.59 17.23
CA ASP A 16 22.05 5.48 18.18
C ASP A 16 21.03 5.74 19.30
N ASP A 17 20.64 7.01 19.49
CA ASP A 17 19.72 7.44 20.55
C ASP A 17 18.25 7.51 20.07
N VAL A 18 17.98 7.10 18.82
CA VAL A 18 16.63 7.12 18.25
C VAL A 18 15.92 5.80 18.51
N ASN A 19 14.92 5.82 19.41
CA ASN A 19 14.00 4.72 19.63
C ASN A 19 12.66 4.96 18.92
N GLU A 20 11.85 3.90 18.73
CA GLU A 20 10.53 3.99 18.10
C GLU A 20 9.61 5.03 18.78
N SER A 21 9.73 5.17 20.10
CA SER A 21 8.99 6.16 20.89
C SER A 21 9.32 7.61 20.55
N ASP A 22 10.53 7.89 20.03
CA ASP A 22 11.01 9.25 19.83
C ASP A 22 10.46 9.88 18.56
N ILE A 23 10.26 9.08 17.52
CA ILE A 23 9.63 9.52 16.27
C ILE A 23 8.11 9.55 16.41
N GLY A 24 7.53 8.65 17.21
CA GLY A 24 6.11 8.61 17.55
C GLY A 24 5.22 8.52 16.31
N ASP A 25 4.71 9.67 15.86
CA ASP A 25 3.88 9.78 14.65
C ASP A 25 4.73 10.09 13.42
N LEU A 26 4.99 9.07 12.61
CA LEU A 26 5.73 9.21 11.35
C LEU A 26 5.05 10.17 10.36
N GLN A 27 3.73 10.34 10.40
CA GLN A 27 3.01 11.30 9.57
C GLN A 27 3.31 12.74 10.01
N ALA A 28 3.33 12.99 11.32
CA ALA A 28 3.74 14.29 11.87
C ALA A 28 5.21 14.58 11.54
N PHE A 29 6.07 13.58 11.69
CA PHE A 29 7.49 13.66 11.33
C PHE A 29 7.68 13.98 9.84
N TYR A 30 6.93 13.32 8.96
CA TYR A 30 6.92 13.59 7.52
C TYR A 30 6.49 15.03 7.24
N LYS A 31 5.36 15.50 7.79
CA LYS A 31 4.85 16.86 7.60
C LYS A 31 5.89 17.91 8.03
N ALA A 32 6.53 17.71 9.17
CA ALA A 32 7.58 18.60 9.66
C ALA A 32 8.81 18.62 8.75
N SER A 33 9.27 17.45 8.28
CA SER A 33 10.38 17.36 7.33
C SER A 33 10.05 18.01 5.97
N LYS A 34 8.80 17.88 5.52
CA LYS A 34 8.32 18.47 4.26
C LYS A 34 8.22 19.98 4.35
N LEU A 35 7.69 20.51 5.45
CA LEU A 35 7.66 21.94 5.72
C LEU A 35 9.06 22.55 5.64
N LYS A 36 10.04 21.94 6.32
CA LYS A 36 11.45 22.38 6.24
C LYS A 36 12.01 22.28 4.83
N PHE A 37 11.74 21.19 4.12
CA PHE A 37 12.20 21.02 2.74
C PHE A 37 11.70 22.12 1.79
N ASP A 38 10.48 22.61 2.01
CA ASP A 38 9.89 23.66 1.20
C ASP A 38 10.34 25.06 1.63
N SER A 39 10.62 25.27 2.92
CA SER A 39 10.95 26.60 3.48
C SER A 39 12.45 26.90 3.62
N ASP A 40 13.31 25.89 3.72
CA ASP A 40 14.75 26.05 3.99
C ASP A 40 15.61 25.49 2.83
N PRO A 41 16.26 26.37 2.03
CA PRO A 41 17.13 25.96 0.94
C PRO A 41 18.33 25.09 1.38
N THR A 42 18.87 25.31 2.57
CA THR A 42 19.99 24.54 3.11
C THR A 42 19.54 23.13 3.47
N PHE A 43 18.40 23.02 4.15
CA PHE A 43 17.78 21.73 4.45
C PHE A 43 17.48 20.96 3.16
N LYS A 44 16.94 21.63 2.14
CA LYS A 44 16.63 21.03 0.84
C LYS A 44 17.87 20.43 0.18
N LEU A 45 18.98 21.16 0.17
CA LEU A 45 20.26 20.68 -0.36
C LEU A 45 20.77 19.46 0.41
N ASN A 46 20.76 19.51 1.74
CA ASN A 46 21.21 18.41 2.59
C ASN A 46 20.30 17.17 2.44
N ALA A 47 19.00 17.35 2.29
CA ALA A 47 18.04 16.28 2.04
C ALA A 47 18.29 15.60 0.68
N GLN A 48 18.67 16.36 -0.36
CA GLN A 48 19.06 15.80 -1.65
C GLN A 48 20.37 15.01 -1.53
N GLN A 49 21.38 15.56 -0.85
CA GLN A 49 22.64 14.86 -0.56
C GLN A 49 22.42 13.57 0.25
N SER A 50 21.44 13.58 1.16
CA SER A 50 21.07 12.41 1.95
C SER A 50 20.56 11.25 1.09
N VAL A 51 19.85 11.54 0.00
CA VAL A 51 19.45 10.51 -0.99
C VAL A 51 20.68 9.92 -1.68
N VAL A 52 21.61 10.76 -2.11
CA VAL A 52 22.85 10.32 -2.77
C VAL A 52 23.67 9.43 -1.83
N LYS A 53 23.81 9.82 -0.56
CA LYS A 53 24.51 9.03 0.46
C LYS A 53 23.83 7.69 0.74
N LEU A 54 22.50 7.68 0.81
CA LEU A 54 21.72 6.44 0.95
C LEU A 54 21.93 5.51 -0.24
N GLN A 55 21.84 6.03 -1.47
CA GLN A 55 22.04 5.26 -2.71
C GLN A 55 23.48 4.76 -2.84
N GLY A 56 24.46 5.54 -2.37
CA GLY A 56 25.86 5.16 -2.31
C GLY A 56 26.19 4.14 -1.22
N GLY A 57 25.21 3.70 -0.43
CA GLY A 57 25.39 2.67 0.58
C GLY A 57 26.10 3.14 1.85
N ASP A 58 26.06 4.44 2.16
CA ASP A 58 26.68 4.97 3.38
C ASP A 58 26.05 4.32 4.63
N PRO A 59 26.84 3.63 5.49
CA PRO A 59 26.30 2.88 6.62
C PRO A 59 25.45 3.71 7.58
N LYS A 60 25.79 5.00 7.78
CA LYS A 60 25.03 5.89 8.67
C LYS A 60 23.64 6.17 8.10
N TYR A 61 23.56 6.40 6.79
CA TYR A 61 22.29 6.71 6.11
C TYR A 61 21.43 5.46 5.94
N LEU A 62 22.04 4.29 5.68
CA LEU A 62 21.34 3.01 5.66
C LEU A 62 20.72 2.68 7.02
N LYS A 63 21.45 2.93 8.12
CA LYS A 63 20.93 2.74 9.49
C LYS A 63 19.72 3.63 9.76
N ALA A 64 19.82 4.93 9.47
CA ALA A 64 18.72 5.88 9.61
C ALA A 64 17.49 5.49 8.76
N TRP A 65 17.73 5.08 7.51
CA TRP A 65 16.67 4.59 6.63
C TRP A 65 15.97 3.36 7.21
N LYS A 66 16.74 2.40 7.73
CA LYS A 66 16.19 1.19 8.35
C LYS A 66 15.32 1.51 9.57
N GLN A 67 15.79 2.39 10.46
CA GLN A 67 15.01 2.86 11.62
C GLN A 67 13.66 3.47 11.20
N ILE A 68 13.67 4.35 10.19
CA ILE A 68 12.43 4.96 9.66
C ILE A 68 11.48 3.89 9.10
N CYS A 69 12.02 2.90 8.38
CA CYS A 69 11.21 1.81 7.82
C CYS A 69 10.62 0.93 8.92
N ASP A 70 11.40 0.58 9.95
CA ASP A 70 10.97 -0.28 11.05
C ASP A 70 9.81 0.36 11.83
N ILE A 71 9.88 1.66 12.10
CA ILE A 71 8.78 2.41 12.74
C ILE A 71 7.53 2.41 11.86
N SER A 72 7.69 2.62 10.56
CA SER A 72 6.58 2.54 9.60
C SER A 72 5.94 1.14 9.60
N ARG A 73 6.75 0.08 9.65
CA ARG A 73 6.28 -1.31 9.71
C ARG A 73 5.49 -1.57 10.98
N THR A 74 5.95 -1.09 12.13
CA THR A 74 5.23 -1.23 13.41
C THR A 74 3.83 -0.61 13.33
N GLU A 75 3.69 0.59 12.75
CA GLU A 75 2.36 1.21 12.56
C GLU A 75 1.48 0.47 11.54
N PHE A 76 2.04 0.03 10.40
CA PHE A 76 1.26 -0.76 9.43
C PHE A 76 0.83 -2.12 9.99
N ASN A 77 1.67 -2.77 10.80
CA ASN A 77 1.35 -4.05 11.42
C ASN A 77 0.14 -3.97 12.35
N LYS A 78 -0.06 -2.84 13.06
CA LYS A 78 -1.28 -2.63 13.88
C LYS A 78 -2.54 -2.68 13.01
N VAL A 79 -2.50 -2.07 11.83
CA VAL A 79 -3.61 -2.09 10.86
C VAL A 79 -3.81 -3.50 10.31
N TYR A 80 -2.73 -4.16 9.88
CA TYR A 80 -2.82 -5.51 9.32
C TYR A 80 -3.38 -6.51 10.34
N GLN A 81 -2.96 -6.45 11.60
CA GLN A 81 -3.50 -7.29 12.67
C GLN A 81 -5.00 -7.09 12.87
N ARG A 82 -5.46 -5.83 12.96
CA ARG A 82 -6.89 -5.51 13.08
C ARG A 82 -7.71 -6.02 11.90
N LEU A 83 -7.13 -5.99 10.70
CA LEU A 83 -7.77 -6.49 9.49
C LEU A 83 -7.57 -8.00 9.26
N GLY A 84 -6.83 -8.71 10.12
CA GLY A 84 -6.53 -10.14 9.96
C GLY A 84 -5.68 -10.43 8.71
N ILE A 85 -4.82 -9.49 8.31
CA ILE A 85 -3.95 -9.58 7.15
C ILE A 85 -2.57 -10.05 7.59
N ARG A 86 -2.02 -11.04 6.89
CA ARG A 86 -0.62 -11.45 6.98
C ARG A 86 0.06 -11.14 5.65
N LEU A 87 1.19 -10.44 5.70
CA LEU A 87 1.97 -10.07 4.52
C LEU A 87 3.40 -10.59 4.66
N GLU A 88 3.96 -11.00 3.53
CA GLU A 88 5.38 -11.15 3.35
C GLU A 88 5.87 -9.92 2.58
N GLU A 89 6.70 -9.10 3.24
CA GLU A 89 7.14 -7.84 2.65
C GLU A 89 8.28 -8.08 1.66
N MET A 90 8.09 -7.64 0.42
CA MET A 90 9.14 -7.55 -0.59
C MET A 90 9.23 -6.11 -1.11
N PRO A 91 10.05 -5.25 -0.49
CA PRO A 91 10.07 -3.81 -0.79
C PRO A 91 10.74 -3.54 -2.15
N GLU A 92 10.47 -2.37 -2.74
CA GLU A 92 11.12 -1.93 -3.98
C GLU A 92 12.65 -2.06 -3.95
N SER A 93 13.26 -1.75 -2.80
CA SER A 93 14.71 -1.84 -2.60
C SER A 93 15.27 -3.24 -2.80
N PHE A 94 14.46 -4.29 -2.61
CA PHE A 94 14.85 -5.67 -2.88
C PHE A 94 15.15 -5.89 -4.37
N PHE A 95 14.42 -5.20 -5.26
CA PHE A 95 14.54 -5.36 -6.70
C PHE A 95 15.64 -4.50 -7.33
N ASN A 96 16.20 -3.52 -6.61
CA ASN A 96 17.24 -2.63 -7.13
C ASN A 96 18.42 -3.36 -7.81
N PRO A 97 18.99 -4.45 -7.25
CA PRO A 97 20.07 -5.19 -7.90
C PRO A 97 19.64 -5.93 -9.18
N TYR A 98 18.33 -6.19 -9.32
CA TYR A 98 17.75 -6.87 -10.48
C TYR A 98 17.37 -5.93 -11.62
N ILE A 99 17.34 -4.60 -11.38
CA ILE A 99 17.01 -3.62 -12.42
C ILE A 99 18.03 -3.65 -13.58
N PRO A 100 19.34 -3.40 -13.37
CA PRO A 100 20.30 -3.44 -14.46
C PRO A 100 20.27 -4.74 -15.29
N PRO A 101 20.34 -5.95 -14.68
CA PRO A 101 20.37 -7.19 -15.46
C PRO A 101 19.04 -7.52 -16.14
N THR A 102 17.91 -6.94 -15.70
CA THR A 102 16.62 -7.10 -16.40
C THR A 102 16.58 -6.22 -17.64
N LEU A 103 17.02 -4.96 -17.52
CA LEU A 103 17.12 -4.02 -18.64
C LEU A 103 18.08 -4.53 -19.72
N GLU A 104 19.24 -5.05 -19.34
CA GLU A 104 20.20 -5.64 -20.30
C GLU A 104 19.60 -6.80 -21.10
N LYS A 105 18.70 -7.61 -20.51
CA LYS A 105 18.03 -8.69 -21.23
C LYS A 105 17.03 -8.14 -22.25
N LEU A 106 16.26 -7.11 -21.87
CA LEU A 106 15.31 -6.44 -22.77
C LEU A 106 16.04 -5.73 -23.92
N GLU A 107 17.19 -5.11 -23.65
CA GLU A 107 18.07 -4.52 -24.68
C GLU A 107 18.57 -5.58 -25.67
N LYS A 108 19.03 -6.73 -25.19
CA LYS A 108 19.47 -7.85 -26.06
C LYS A 108 18.35 -8.42 -26.93
N LEU A 109 17.09 -8.28 -26.47
CA LEU A 109 15.90 -8.64 -27.25
C LEU A 109 15.44 -7.53 -28.21
N GLY A 110 16.13 -6.39 -28.23
CA GLY A 110 15.79 -5.24 -29.09
C GLY A 110 14.50 -4.53 -28.68
N LEU A 111 14.10 -4.63 -27.40
CA LEU A 111 12.85 -4.03 -26.90
C LEU A 111 13.03 -2.64 -26.28
N ILE A 112 14.26 -2.27 -25.93
CA ILE A 112 14.59 -0.97 -25.39
C ILE A 112 15.19 -0.09 -26.49
N GLU A 113 14.65 1.11 -26.63
CA GLU A 113 15.05 2.12 -27.60
C GLU A 113 15.47 3.40 -26.91
N ASP A 114 16.43 4.13 -27.50
CA ASP A 114 16.77 5.49 -27.07
C ASP A 114 15.78 6.49 -27.66
N SER A 115 15.12 7.27 -26.79
CA SER A 115 14.17 8.32 -27.18
C SER A 115 14.38 9.55 -26.30
N GLU A 116 14.74 10.68 -26.94
CA GLU A 116 14.99 11.96 -26.26
C GLU A 116 15.98 11.85 -25.08
N GLY A 117 17.01 11.01 -25.21
CA GLY A 117 18.02 10.77 -24.17
C GLY A 117 17.54 9.89 -23.00
N ALA A 118 16.31 9.38 -23.03
CA ALA A 118 15.82 8.35 -22.13
C ALA A 118 15.82 6.99 -22.83
N ARG A 119 15.86 5.90 -22.06
CA ARG A 119 15.66 4.54 -22.59
C ARG A 119 14.22 4.13 -22.36
N VAL A 120 13.53 3.73 -23.41
CA VAL A 120 12.09 3.54 -23.41
C VAL A 120 11.68 2.21 -24.06
N ILE A 121 10.46 1.74 -23.75
CA ILE A 121 9.82 0.59 -24.40
C ILE A 121 8.53 1.09 -25.04
N PHE A 122 8.45 1.02 -26.37
CA PHE A 122 7.21 1.26 -27.10
C PHE A 122 6.30 0.04 -27.01
N VAL A 123 4.99 0.26 -26.93
CA VAL A 123 3.99 -0.82 -26.95
C VAL A 123 3.02 -0.55 -28.07
N GLU A 124 2.74 -1.56 -28.89
CA GLU A 124 1.84 -1.42 -30.03
C GLU A 124 0.43 -0.99 -29.58
N GLY A 125 -0.14 -0.01 -30.29
CA GLY A 125 -1.45 0.57 -29.98
C GLY A 125 -1.44 1.60 -28.85
N VAL A 126 -0.26 2.04 -28.37
CA VAL A 126 -0.13 3.10 -27.36
C VAL A 126 0.90 4.14 -27.82
N ASP A 127 0.49 5.41 -27.86
CA ASP A 127 1.35 6.50 -28.35
C ASP A 127 2.47 6.89 -27.36
N ILE A 128 2.24 6.66 -26.07
CA ILE A 128 3.16 7.04 -25.00
C ILE A 128 4.02 5.84 -24.64
N PRO A 129 5.36 5.92 -24.74
CA PRO A 129 6.22 4.82 -24.36
C PRO A 129 6.42 4.75 -22.85
N LEU A 130 6.82 3.57 -22.36
CA LEU A 130 7.25 3.40 -20.98
C LEU A 130 8.72 3.77 -20.83
N ILE A 131 9.01 4.72 -19.95
CA ILE A 131 10.39 5.13 -19.66
C ILE A 131 11.04 4.10 -18.74
N ALA A 132 11.93 3.27 -19.28
CA ALA A 132 12.69 2.29 -18.52
C ALA A 132 13.86 2.92 -17.76
N VAL A 133 14.52 3.94 -18.33
CA VAL A 133 15.55 4.76 -17.66
C VAL A 133 15.40 6.22 -18.06
N LYS A 134 15.40 7.11 -17.08
CA LYS A 134 15.29 8.56 -17.29
C LYS A 134 16.54 9.13 -17.98
N ARG A 135 16.42 10.36 -18.48
CA ARG A 135 17.53 11.12 -19.10
C ARG A 135 18.76 11.31 -18.20
N ASP A 136 18.54 11.34 -16.89
CA ASP A 136 19.61 11.47 -15.89
C ASP A 136 20.26 10.12 -15.53
N GLY A 137 19.92 9.03 -16.24
CA GLY A 137 20.36 7.67 -15.94
C GLY A 137 19.65 7.03 -14.74
N GLY A 138 18.73 7.75 -14.09
CA GLY A 138 18.03 7.26 -12.91
C GLY A 138 16.90 6.29 -13.25
N TYR A 139 16.73 5.29 -12.39
CA TYR A 139 15.58 4.38 -12.41
C TYR A 139 14.31 5.06 -11.89
N ASN A 140 13.15 4.54 -12.28
CA ASN A 140 11.82 4.97 -11.85
C ASN A 140 10.98 3.74 -11.46
N TYR A 141 9.69 3.96 -11.16
CA TYR A 141 8.77 2.87 -10.78
C TYR A 141 8.67 1.79 -11.86
N PHE A 142 8.67 2.18 -13.15
CA PHE A 142 8.60 1.20 -14.23
C PHE A 142 9.86 0.33 -14.30
N SER A 143 11.06 0.89 -14.07
CA SER A 143 12.29 0.09 -13.95
C SER A 143 12.18 -0.98 -12.85
N THR A 144 11.61 -0.60 -11.70
CA THR A 144 11.40 -1.50 -10.57
C THR A 144 10.35 -2.57 -10.89
N ASP A 145 9.26 -2.21 -11.56
CA ASP A 145 8.21 -3.16 -11.96
C ASP A 145 8.66 -4.16 -13.03
N LEU A 146 9.50 -3.72 -13.97
CA LEU A 146 10.19 -4.63 -14.90
C LEU A 146 11.01 -5.66 -14.12
N ALA A 147 11.84 -5.21 -13.17
CA ALA A 147 12.68 -6.09 -12.38
C ALA A 147 11.87 -7.01 -11.47
N SER A 148 10.80 -6.51 -10.85
CA SER A 148 9.96 -7.26 -9.93
C SER A 148 9.18 -8.36 -10.65
N LEU A 149 8.58 -8.06 -11.80
CA LEU A 149 7.88 -9.06 -12.58
C LEU A 149 8.85 -10.08 -13.18
N TRP A 150 10.03 -9.66 -13.64
CA TRP A 150 11.05 -10.58 -14.11
C TRP A 150 11.49 -11.55 -13.00
N TYR A 151 11.72 -11.04 -11.79
CA TYR A 151 12.08 -11.85 -10.63
C TYR A 151 10.98 -12.87 -10.28
N ARG A 152 9.73 -12.42 -10.19
CA ARG A 152 8.58 -13.28 -9.85
C ARG A 152 8.37 -14.41 -10.87
N LEU A 153 8.57 -14.13 -12.17
CA LEU A 153 8.40 -15.14 -13.21
C LEU A 153 9.60 -16.10 -13.35
N ASN A 154 10.83 -15.59 -13.18
CA ASN A 154 12.03 -16.37 -13.52
C ASN A 154 12.74 -16.97 -12.30
N VAL A 155 12.63 -16.32 -11.14
CA VAL A 155 13.24 -16.76 -9.88
C VAL A 155 12.22 -17.48 -9.02
N GLU A 156 11.08 -16.85 -8.72
CA GLU A 156 10.01 -17.48 -7.92
C GLU A 156 9.16 -18.46 -8.73
N LYS A 157 9.13 -18.29 -10.06
CA LYS A 157 8.36 -19.13 -11.00
C LYS A 157 6.88 -19.18 -10.65
N LEU A 158 6.31 -18.02 -10.32
CA LEU A 158 4.88 -17.92 -10.02
C LEU A 158 4.06 -18.26 -11.26
N ASP A 159 3.08 -19.14 -11.08
CA ASP A 159 2.09 -19.45 -12.11
C ASP A 159 1.12 -18.28 -12.31
N TRP A 160 0.69 -17.60 -11.24
CA TRP A 160 -0.23 -16.48 -11.34
C TRP A 160 0.18 -15.32 -10.45
N ASN A 161 0.35 -14.14 -11.07
CA ASN A 161 0.71 -12.91 -10.41
C ASN A 161 -0.45 -11.89 -10.53
N ILE A 162 -1.04 -11.53 -9.39
CA ILE A 162 -2.20 -10.62 -9.32
C ILE A 162 -1.77 -9.28 -8.73
N TYR A 163 -1.89 -8.22 -9.53
CA TYR A 163 -1.58 -6.85 -9.14
C TYR A 163 -2.87 -6.13 -8.71
N VAL A 164 -3.02 -5.86 -7.42
CA VAL A 164 -4.17 -5.14 -6.87
C VAL A 164 -3.80 -3.68 -6.61
N THR A 165 -4.13 -2.79 -7.55
CA THR A 165 -3.89 -1.34 -7.44
C THR A 165 -5.09 -0.55 -7.94
N ASP A 166 -5.07 0.79 -7.83
CA ASP A 166 -6.19 1.60 -8.31
C ASP A 166 -6.33 1.51 -9.85
N VAL A 167 -7.55 1.70 -10.35
CA VAL A 167 -7.87 1.66 -11.78
C VAL A 167 -7.06 2.65 -12.63
N GLY A 168 -6.51 3.72 -12.03
CA GLY A 168 -5.64 4.66 -12.72
C GLY A 168 -4.32 4.07 -13.19
N GLN A 169 -3.91 2.92 -12.65
CA GLN A 169 -2.69 2.21 -13.07
C GLN A 169 -2.92 1.12 -14.11
N TRP A 170 -4.15 0.95 -14.60
CA TRP A 170 -4.47 -0.11 -15.57
C TRP A 170 -3.58 -0.05 -16.82
N GLN A 171 -3.42 1.13 -17.42
CA GLN A 171 -2.61 1.30 -18.64
C GLN A 171 -1.13 0.94 -18.39
N HIS A 172 -0.59 1.29 -17.22
CA HIS A 172 0.79 0.93 -16.86
C HIS A 172 1.00 -0.58 -16.82
N PHE A 173 0.11 -1.31 -16.13
CA PHE A 173 0.21 -2.77 -16.04
C PHE A 173 -0.08 -3.46 -17.37
N ASP A 174 -1.07 -2.99 -18.15
CA ASP A 174 -1.34 -3.50 -19.50
C ASP A 174 -0.10 -3.40 -20.39
N MET A 175 0.56 -2.24 -20.40
CA MET A 175 1.78 -2.03 -21.17
C MET A 175 2.96 -2.87 -20.64
N LEU A 176 3.09 -3.02 -19.31
CA LEU A 176 4.08 -3.92 -18.70
C LEU A 176 3.89 -5.37 -19.18
N PHE A 177 2.66 -5.89 -19.13
CA PHE A 177 2.37 -7.26 -19.55
C PHE A 177 2.60 -7.44 -21.05
N LYS A 178 2.22 -6.47 -21.89
CA LYS A 178 2.53 -6.49 -23.33
C LYS A 178 4.04 -6.49 -23.60
N ALA A 179 4.82 -5.71 -22.87
CA ALA A 179 6.29 -5.73 -22.97
C ALA A 179 6.85 -7.12 -22.62
N PHE A 180 6.33 -7.76 -21.57
CA PHE A 180 6.74 -9.11 -21.17
C PHE A 180 6.35 -10.20 -22.18
N ARG A 181 5.18 -10.08 -22.83
CA ARG A 181 4.79 -10.98 -23.93
C ARG A 181 5.70 -10.81 -25.15
N ARG A 182 6.05 -9.57 -25.50
CA ARG A 182 7.03 -9.29 -26.56
C ARG A 182 8.42 -9.84 -26.23
N ALA A 183 8.79 -9.84 -24.95
CA ALA A 183 10.03 -10.45 -24.48
C ALA A 183 10.00 -12.00 -24.46
N GLY A 184 8.84 -12.61 -24.69
CA GLY A 184 8.65 -14.06 -24.59
C GLY A 184 8.68 -14.58 -23.15
N TRP A 185 8.48 -13.70 -22.16
CA TRP A 185 8.45 -14.05 -20.73
C TRP A 185 7.04 -14.32 -20.21
N LEU A 186 6.03 -13.90 -20.96
CA LEU A 186 4.64 -14.29 -20.77
C LEU A 186 4.11 -14.95 -22.05
N PRO A 187 3.17 -15.92 -21.94
CA PRO A 187 2.52 -16.51 -23.09
C PRO A 187 1.75 -15.49 -23.93
N LYS A 188 1.53 -15.81 -25.21
CA LYS A 188 0.76 -14.96 -26.12
C LYS A 188 -0.74 -15.00 -25.78
N ASP A 189 -1.24 -16.18 -25.39
CA ASP A 189 -2.59 -16.33 -24.86
C ASP A 189 -2.61 -15.90 -23.39
N GLU A 190 -3.49 -14.96 -23.03
CA GLU A 190 -3.57 -14.45 -21.66
C GLU A 190 -4.13 -15.47 -20.66
N ASN A 191 -4.70 -16.57 -21.14
CA ASN A 191 -5.22 -17.66 -20.32
C ASN A 191 -4.21 -18.81 -20.12
N GLU A 192 -3.02 -18.71 -20.72
CA GLU A 192 -1.96 -19.70 -20.54
C GLU A 192 -1.01 -19.29 -19.41
N TYR A 193 -0.56 -20.27 -18.63
CA TYR A 193 0.36 -20.05 -17.52
C TYR A 193 1.80 -19.84 -18.01
N PRO A 194 2.59 -18.94 -17.39
CA PRO A 194 2.21 -18.09 -16.25
C PRO A 194 1.34 -16.88 -16.65
N ILE A 195 0.38 -16.52 -15.80
CA ILE A 195 -0.59 -15.44 -16.00
C ILE A 195 -0.23 -14.23 -15.14
N CYS A 196 -0.41 -13.03 -15.69
CA CYS A 196 -0.39 -11.78 -14.94
C CYS A 196 -1.73 -11.07 -15.09
N THR A 197 -2.31 -10.64 -13.97
CA THR A 197 -3.62 -9.98 -13.95
C THR A 197 -3.56 -8.70 -13.15
N HIS A 198 -4.06 -7.61 -13.72
CA HIS A 198 -4.35 -6.39 -12.97
C HIS A 198 -5.78 -6.43 -12.46
N VAL A 199 -5.96 -6.29 -11.14
CA VAL A 199 -7.26 -6.19 -10.48
C VAL A 199 -7.40 -4.78 -9.93
N GLY A 200 -7.96 -3.91 -10.77
CA GLY A 200 -8.19 -2.51 -10.44
C GLY A 200 -9.29 -2.30 -9.39
N PHE A 201 -9.11 -1.32 -8.50
CA PHE A 201 -10.16 -0.76 -7.65
C PHE A 201 -10.37 0.75 -7.86
N GLY A 202 -11.59 1.23 -7.66
CA GLY A 202 -12.00 2.61 -7.82
C GLY A 202 -11.39 3.53 -6.75
N LEU A 203 -11.49 4.84 -6.97
CA LEU A 203 -11.00 5.81 -6.02
C LEU A 203 -12.00 6.04 -4.88
N VAL A 204 -11.45 6.16 -3.67
CA VAL A 204 -12.17 6.75 -2.53
C VAL A 204 -12.21 8.26 -2.74
N LEU A 205 -13.41 8.84 -2.73
CA LEU A 205 -13.66 10.25 -2.95
C LEU A 205 -14.03 10.96 -1.64
N GLY A 206 -13.69 12.24 -1.52
CA GLY A 206 -14.24 13.11 -0.47
C GLY A 206 -15.60 13.68 -0.85
N ASP A 207 -16.20 14.44 0.06
CA ASP A 207 -17.48 15.13 -0.17
C ASP A 207 -17.43 16.16 -1.31
N ASP A 208 -16.24 16.56 -1.77
CA ASP A 208 -16.04 17.39 -2.97
C ASP A 208 -16.04 16.59 -4.28
N GLY A 209 -16.21 15.27 -4.23
CA GLY A 209 -16.11 14.38 -5.40
C GLY A 209 -14.68 14.24 -5.94
N LYS A 210 -13.66 14.77 -5.25
CA LYS A 210 -12.25 14.60 -5.61
C LYS A 210 -11.66 13.43 -4.83
N ARG A 211 -10.51 12.93 -5.29
CA ARG A 211 -9.74 11.89 -4.57
C ARG A 211 -9.64 12.29 -3.09
N PHE A 212 -10.07 11.39 -2.22
CA PHE A 212 -10.15 11.64 -0.79
C PHE A 212 -8.82 12.17 -0.27
N ARG A 213 -8.84 13.46 0.06
CA ARG A 213 -7.80 14.21 0.72
C ARG A 213 -8.54 15.01 1.75
N SER A 214 -8.12 14.94 3.01
CA SER A 214 -8.77 15.75 4.02
C SER A 214 -8.65 17.23 3.67
N ARG A 215 -9.73 17.98 3.87
CA ARG A 215 -9.79 19.43 3.61
C ARG A 215 -9.04 20.21 4.70
N SER A 216 -8.84 19.61 5.87
CA SER A 216 -7.80 20.01 6.82
C SER A 216 -6.53 19.23 6.50
N SER A 217 -5.37 19.72 6.90
CA SER A 217 -4.05 19.12 6.70
C SER A 217 -3.86 17.71 7.31
N GLU A 218 -4.92 16.99 7.68
CA GLU A 218 -4.93 15.68 8.31
C GLU A 218 -5.71 14.67 7.48
N THR A 219 -5.04 13.95 6.58
CA THR A 219 -5.58 12.73 5.98
C THR A 219 -6.14 11.83 7.09
N VAL A 220 -7.45 11.51 7.04
CA VAL A 220 -8.06 10.57 7.99
C VAL A 220 -7.31 9.25 7.92
N ARG A 221 -6.77 8.79 9.05
CA ARG A 221 -5.99 7.56 9.07
C ARG A 221 -6.95 6.38 9.13
N LEU A 222 -6.56 5.28 8.49
CA LEU A 222 -7.32 4.04 8.54
C LEU A 222 -7.50 3.53 9.97
N VAL A 223 -6.51 3.77 10.85
CA VAL A 223 -6.60 3.48 12.28
C VAL A 223 -7.80 4.20 12.92
N ASP A 224 -7.95 5.50 12.66
CA ASP A 224 -9.04 6.31 13.21
C ASP A 224 -10.40 5.82 12.68
N LEU A 225 -10.47 5.38 11.42
CA LEU A 225 -11.67 4.76 10.84
C LEU A 225 -12.06 3.46 11.56
N LEU A 226 -11.08 2.59 11.81
CA LEU A 226 -11.30 1.32 12.49
C LEU A 226 -11.68 1.52 13.96
N ASP A 227 -11.07 2.51 14.64
CA ASP A 227 -11.40 2.86 16.03
C ASP A 227 -12.83 3.37 16.14
N GLU A 228 -13.26 4.28 15.25
CA GLU A 228 -14.64 4.79 15.21
C GLU A 228 -15.63 3.67 14.87
N ALA A 229 -15.30 2.79 13.92
CA ALA A 229 -16.13 1.64 13.58
C ALA A 229 -16.34 0.70 14.78
N LYS A 230 -15.25 0.38 15.50
CA LYS A 230 -15.29 -0.42 16.72
C LYS A 230 -16.13 0.25 17.81
N LYS A 231 -15.92 1.56 18.02
CA LYS A 231 -16.65 2.34 19.04
C LYS A 231 -18.15 2.31 18.78
N ARG A 232 -18.59 2.62 17.56
CA ARG A 232 -20.03 2.59 17.22
C ARG A 232 -20.62 1.18 17.34
N ALA A 233 -19.86 0.16 16.96
CA ALA A 233 -20.27 -1.23 17.15
C ALA A 233 -20.45 -1.57 18.65
N LYS A 234 -19.54 -1.07 19.51
CA LYS A 234 -19.61 -1.24 20.96
C LYS A 234 -20.84 -0.54 21.55
N ASP A 235 -21.06 0.72 21.20
CA ASP A 235 -22.21 1.51 21.68
C ASP A 235 -23.53 0.81 21.30
N ALA A 236 -23.66 0.35 20.05
CA ALA A 236 -24.83 -0.39 19.57
C ALA A 236 -25.01 -1.78 20.20
N LEU A 237 -23.93 -2.41 20.70
CA LEU A 237 -24.02 -3.65 21.47
C LEU A 237 -24.52 -3.37 22.89
N LEU A 238 -24.04 -2.30 23.54
CA LEU A 238 -24.38 -1.93 24.91
C LEU A 238 -25.83 -1.44 25.07
N GLU A 239 -26.45 -0.91 24.02
CA GLU A 239 -27.87 -0.53 24.02
C GLU A 239 -28.85 -1.72 24.08
N ARG A 240 -28.36 -2.96 23.92
CA ARG A 240 -29.21 -4.16 23.92
C ARG A 240 -29.52 -4.63 25.34
N GLU A 241 -30.73 -5.16 25.52
CA GLU A 241 -31.19 -5.64 26.84
C GLU A 241 -30.29 -6.72 27.45
N ASN A 242 -29.74 -7.60 26.61
CA ASN A 242 -28.86 -8.70 27.02
C ASN A 242 -27.38 -8.30 27.14
N ALA A 243 -27.01 -7.04 26.92
CA ALA A 243 -25.63 -6.59 27.04
C ALA A 243 -25.06 -6.78 28.46
N LYS A 244 -25.93 -6.80 29.47
CA LYS A 244 -25.57 -7.02 30.88
C LYS A 244 -25.07 -8.44 31.17
N ASP A 245 -25.39 -9.39 30.30
CA ASP A 245 -25.00 -10.79 30.47
C ASP A 245 -23.61 -11.10 29.87
N TRP A 246 -23.00 -10.10 29.22
CA TRP A 246 -21.74 -10.26 28.51
C TRP A 246 -20.59 -9.73 29.34
N SER A 247 -19.46 -10.45 29.33
CA SER A 247 -18.21 -9.94 29.88
C SER A 247 -17.65 -8.79 29.05
N GLU A 248 -16.80 -7.96 29.66
CA GLU A 248 -16.11 -6.87 28.95
C GLU A 248 -15.26 -7.40 27.78
N GLU A 249 -14.63 -8.57 27.94
CA GLU A 249 -13.85 -9.22 26.89
C GLU A 249 -14.72 -9.63 25.69
N GLU A 250 -15.91 -10.17 25.94
CA GLU A 250 -16.86 -10.55 24.88
C GLU A 250 -17.38 -9.32 24.13
N ILE A 251 -17.67 -8.24 24.86
CA ILE A 251 -18.09 -6.97 24.27
C ILE A 251 -16.98 -6.43 23.36
N GLU A 252 -15.73 -6.38 23.84
CA GLU A 252 -14.59 -5.88 23.06
C GLU A 252 -14.37 -6.69 21.78
N LYS A 253 -14.24 -8.02 21.89
CA LYS A 253 -14.02 -8.91 20.73
C LYS A 253 -15.14 -8.82 19.71
N THR A 254 -16.38 -8.74 20.17
CA THR A 254 -17.54 -8.66 19.28
C THR A 254 -17.64 -7.30 18.60
N SER A 255 -17.32 -6.22 19.32
CA SER A 255 -17.28 -4.87 18.76
C SER A 255 -16.22 -4.75 17.65
N GLU A 256 -15.06 -5.37 17.84
CA GLU A 256 -14.01 -5.44 16.80
C GLU A 256 -14.48 -6.21 15.57
N ALA A 257 -15.04 -7.40 15.77
CA ALA A 257 -15.54 -8.22 14.67
C ALA A 257 -16.64 -7.50 13.86
N ILE A 258 -17.59 -6.85 14.54
CA ILE A 258 -18.66 -6.09 13.90
C ILE A 258 -18.12 -4.85 13.21
N GLY A 259 -17.32 -4.03 13.90
CA GLY A 259 -16.79 -2.77 13.37
C GLY A 259 -15.90 -2.99 12.14
N TYR A 260 -14.91 -3.88 12.25
CA TYR A 260 -13.99 -4.16 11.15
C TYR A 260 -14.68 -4.92 10.01
N GLY A 261 -15.63 -5.80 10.34
CA GLY A 261 -16.46 -6.50 9.36
C GLY A 261 -17.33 -5.53 8.55
N ALA A 262 -17.94 -4.53 9.21
CA ALA A 262 -18.74 -3.50 8.54
C ALA A 262 -17.90 -2.67 7.56
N VAL A 263 -16.69 -2.24 7.96
CA VAL A 263 -15.78 -1.50 7.08
C VAL A 263 -15.41 -2.31 5.83
N LYS A 264 -15.02 -3.58 5.99
CA LYS A 264 -14.69 -4.47 4.87
C LYS A 264 -15.91 -4.70 3.96
N TYR A 265 -17.07 -4.97 4.55
CA TYR A 265 -18.29 -5.23 3.79
C TYR A 265 -18.76 -4.00 3.03
N ALA A 266 -18.67 -2.81 3.63
CA ALA A 266 -19.06 -1.57 2.99
C ALA A 266 -18.26 -1.30 1.71
N ASP A 267 -16.98 -1.66 1.71
CA ASP A 267 -16.12 -1.58 0.53
C ASP A 267 -16.43 -2.70 -0.48
N LEU A 268 -16.48 -3.96 -0.03
CA LEU A 268 -16.64 -5.14 -0.90
C LEU A 268 -18.05 -5.33 -1.48
N LYS A 269 -19.10 -4.75 -0.89
CA LYS A 269 -20.48 -4.86 -1.40
C LYS A 269 -20.70 -4.09 -2.71
N ILE A 270 -19.84 -3.11 -2.98
CA ILE A 270 -19.87 -2.29 -4.18
C ILE A 270 -18.97 -2.97 -5.22
N ASN A 271 -19.28 -2.83 -6.51
CA ASN A 271 -18.34 -3.26 -7.54
C ASN A 271 -17.00 -2.55 -7.33
N ARG A 272 -15.92 -3.32 -7.16
CA ARG A 272 -14.58 -2.80 -6.85
C ARG A 272 -14.11 -1.66 -7.75
N THR A 273 -14.55 -1.56 -9.01
CA THR A 273 -14.11 -0.49 -9.94
C THR A 273 -14.90 0.81 -9.79
N THR A 274 -15.98 0.80 -9.01
CA THR A 274 -16.81 1.98 -8.78
C THR A 274 -16.14 2.90 -7.77
N ASN A 275 -15.99 4.17 -8.13
CA ASN A 275 -15.58 5.19 -7.16
C ASN A 275 -16.69 5.37 -6.12
N TYR A 276 -16.32 5.55 -4.85
CA TYR A 276 -17.30 5.83 -3.81
C TYR A 276 -16.85 6.99 -2.92
N THR A 277 -17.82 7.77 -2.44
CA THR A 277 -17.56 8.85 -1.49
C THR A 277 -17.44 8.26 -0.10
N PHE A 278 -16.33 8.56 0.58
CA PHE A 278 -16.10 8.14 1.94
C PHE A 278 -17.14 8.77 2.88
N ASN A 279 -17.87 7.94 3.61
CA ASN A 279 -18.86 8.39 4.57
C ASN A 279 -18.99 7.38 5.72
N PHE A 280 -18.64 7.81 6.94
CA PHE A 280 -18.71 6.98 8.14
C PHE A 280 -20.10 6.39 8.37
N ASP A 281 -21.13 7.21 8.24
CA ASP A 281 -22.50 6.77 8.50
C ASP A 281 -22.90 5.72 7.48
N GLN A 282 -22.68 5.94 6.19
CA GLN A 282 -23.02 4.97 5.15
C GLN A 282 -22.25 3.65 5.30
N MET A 283 -20.96 3.71 5.68
CA MET A 283 -20.13 2.52 5.86
C MET A 283 -20.52 1.72 7.12
N LEU A 284 -21.02 2.39 8.16
CA LEU A 284 -21.32 1.78 9.45
C LEU A 284 -22.82 1.52 9.70
N ASN A 285 -23.71 2.08 8.86
CA ASN A 285 -25.16 1.91 8.94
C ASN A 285 -25.62 0.58 8.31
N ASP A 286 -24.90 0.08 7.29
CA ASP A 286 -25.20 -1.19 6.64
C ASP A 286 -24.58 -2.39 7.39
N LYS A 287 -25.38 -2.97 8.29
CA LYS A 287 -25.47 -4.43 8.49
C LYS A 287 -24.30 -5.17 9.18
N VAL A 288 -24.18 -4.91 10.48
CA VAL A 288 -24.72 -5.78 11.55
C VAL A 288 -25.41 -7.10 11.06
N HIS A 289 -26.38 -7.07 10.13
CA HIS A 289 -27.24 -8.22 9.79
C HIS A 289 -26.55 -9.53 9.35
N ILE A 290 -25.43 -9.52 8.63
CA ILE A 290 -24.79 -10.79 8.19
C ILE A 290 -24.18 -11.50 9.39
N LEU A 291 -23.47 -10.75 10.25
CA LEU A 291 -22.90 -11.28 11.48
C LEU A 291 -24.00 -11.73 12.45
N PHE A 292 -25.11 -11.00 12.55
CA PHE A 292 -26.25 -11.42 13.37
C PHE A 292 -26.97 -12.65 12.82
N SER A 293 -27.07 -12.79 11.50
CA SER A 293 -27.67 -13.99 10.89
C SER A 293 -26.83 -15.22 11.19
N ASN A 294 -25.50 -15.11 11.09
CA ASN A 294 -24.57 -16.17 11.49
C ASN A 294 -24.70 -16.49 12.99
N ALA A 295 -24.63 -15.48 13.86
CA ALA A 295 -24.79 -15.68 15.31
C ALA A 295 -26.14 -16.31 15.69
N ARG A 296 -27.21 -15.96 14.97
CA ARG A 296 -28.54 -16.56 15.16
C ARG A 296 -28.56 -18.02 14.72
N GLN A 297 -27.94 -18.36 13.59
CA GLN A 297 -27.84 -19.74 13.12
C GLN A 297 -27.04 -20.61 14.09
N VAL A 298 -25.87 -20.13 14.55
CA VAL A 298 -25.05 -20.84 15.55
C VAL A 298 -25.81 -21.02 16.88
N THR A 299 -26.58 -20.00 17.30
CA THR A 299 -27.42 -20.12 18.50
C THR A 299 -28.51 -21.17 18.32
N ILE A 300 -29.19 -21.22 17.16
CA ILE A 300 -30.18 -22.25 16.85
C ILE A 300 -29.53 -23.65 16.88
N GLU A 301 -28.36 -23.82 16.26
CA GLU A 301 -27.62 -25.09 16.26
C GLU A 301 -27.25 -25.52 17.70
N LYS A 302 -26.77 -24.60 18.55
CA LYS A 302 -26.49 -24.90 19.96
C LYS A 302 -27.74 -25.26 20.76
N LEU A 303 -28.88 -24.62 20.49
CA LEU A 303 -30.15 -24.92 21.17
C LEU A 303 -30.73 -26.27 20.73
N VAL A 304 -30.56 -26.65 19.46
CA VAL A 304 -31.06 -27.91 18.90
C VAL A 304 -30.15 -29.09 19.27
N CYS A 305 -28.82 -28.92 19.31
CA CYS A 305 -27.88 -30.00 19.64
C CYS A 305 -27.66 -30.23 21.14
N ASN A 306 -28.18 -29.37 22.02
CA ASN A 306 -28.17 -29.54 23.48
C ASN A 306 -29.47 -30.21 24.01
N HIS A 307 -30.30 -30.76 23.12
CA HIS A 307 -31.41 -31.67 23.41
C HIS A 307 -31.17 -33.02 22.73
#